data_AF-A0A149SAX8-F1
#
_entry.id   AF-A0A149SAX8-F1
#
_cell.length_a   1.000
_cell.length_b   1.000
_cell.length_c   1.000
_cell.angle_alpha   90.00
_cell.angle_beta   90.00
_cell.angle_gamma   90.00
#
_symmetry.space_group_name_H-M   'P 1'
#
loop_
_entity.id
_entity.type
_entity.pdbx_description
1 polymer ?
#
loop_
_entity_poly.entity_id
_entity_poly.type
_entity_poly.pdbx_seq_one_letter_code
_entity_poly.pdbx_strand_id
1 'polypeptide(L)'
;LFASVDPYMRGILNEGRTYREGLAVGDMIPGETVGQVIQSKHPAFRGGEIVSGAFGWATVLATPGDRLVRVPDDVPPSTYLGVLGMPGTTAYSGMKDIGQPKAGETVVVSAASGPVGATAGQIARRAGARVIGIAGGVKKCAWVTEIAGFDGCINHHENLDEQLDALCPDGVDVYYENVGGAVGQAVIRRLRNH
;
A
#
# COMPACT_ATOMS: atom_id res chain seq x y z
N LEU A 1 11.71 17.02 0.14
CA LEU A 1 11.39 16.89 -1.31
C LEU A 1 10.00 16.31 -1.49
N PHE A 2 9.71 15.20 -0.80
CA PHE A 2 8.40 14.56 -0.82
C PHE A 2 7.96 14.24 0.61
N ALA A 3 6.65 14.20 0.84
CA ALA A 3 6.03 13.74 2.07
C ALA A 3 4.88 12.78 1.71
N SER A 4 4.73 11.70 2.48
CA SER A 4 3.67 10.72 2.27
C SER A 4 2.33 11.28 2.72
N VAL A 5 1.25 10.82 2.08
CA VAL A 5 -0.13 11.01 2.53
C VAL A 5 -0.72 9.63 2.77
N ASP A 6 -0.67 9.18 4.02
CA ASP A 6 -1.01 7.80 4.36
C ASP A 6 -2.45 7.66 4.87
N PRO A 7 -3.14 6.53 4.59
CA PRO A 7 -4.53 6.34 5.01
C PRO A 7 -4.76 6.51 6.53
N TYR A 8 -3.79 6.13 7.35
CA TYR A 8 -3.88 6.27 8.80
C TYR A 8 -3.95 7.74 9.25
N MET A 9 -3.39 8.67 8.46
CA MET A 9 -3.36 10.10 8.81
C MET A 9 -4.77 10.66 8.98
N ARG A 10 -5.74 10.17 8.19
CA ARG A 10 -7.15 10.56 8.34
C ARG A 10 -7.69 10.25 9.74
N GLY A 11 -7.28 9.13 10.32
CA GLY A 11 -7.75 8.72 11.64
C GLY A 11 -7.26 9.65 12.76
N ILE A 12 -6.00 10.07 12.69
CA ILE A 12 -5.41 10.96 13.69
C ILE A 12 -5.78 12.43 13.48
N LEU A 13 -6.12 12.84 12.26
CA LEU A 13 -6.54 14.22 11.97
C LEU A 13 -8.03 14.48 12.26
N ASN A 14 -8.84 13.44 12.40
CA ASN A 14 -10.25 13.59 12.71
C ASN A 14 -10.48 13.60 14.23
N GLU A 15 -11.31 14.53 14.71
CA GLU A 15 -11.84 14.52 16.07
C GLU A 15 -12.83 13.34 16.22
N GLY A 16 -12.36 12.18 16.65
CA GLY A 16 -13.18 10.99 16.83
C GLY A 16 -12.42 9.82 17.48
N ARG A 17 -13.16 8.80 17.95
CA ARG A 17 -12.55 7.57 18.50
C ARG A 17 -11.80 6.84 17.39
N THR A 18 -10.49 6.95 17.39
CA THR A 18 -9.60 6.04 16.67
C THR A 18 -8.72 5.28 17.66
N TYR A 19 -7.99 4.28 17.18
CA TYR A 19 -7.12 3.45 18.03
C TYR A 19 -5.85 4.19 18.50
N ARG A 20 -5.64 5.43 18.05
CA ARG A 20 -4.55 6.33 18.42
C ARG A 20 -5.13 7.65 18.92
N GLU A 21 -4.38 8.33 19.79
CA GLU A 21 -4.69 9.69 20.17
C GLU A 21 -4.70 10.59 18.92
N GLY A 22 -5.68 11.49 18.87
CA GLY A 22 -5.80 12.47 17.80
C GLY A 22 -4.67 13.50 17.85
N LEU A 23 -4.37 14.08 16.70
CA LEU A 23 -3.38 15.13 16.54
C LEU A 23 -3.99 16.48 16.95
N ALA A 24 -3.36 17.23 17.85
CA ALA A 24 -3.85 18.55 18.24
C ALA A 24 -3.49 19.61 17.19
N VAL A 25 -4.27 20.69 17.14
CA VAL A 25 -3.92 21.85 16.31
C VAL A 25 -2.58 22.43 16.77
N GLY A 26 -1.64 22.55 15.84
CA GLY A 26 -0.27 23.00 16.11
C GLY A 26 0.75 21.88 16.17
N ASP A 27 0.32 20.62 16.28
CA ASP A 27 1.22 19.47 16.22
C ASP A 27 1.73 19.21 14.81
N MET A 28 2.90 18.59 14.72
CA MET A 28 3.49 18.15 13.47
C MET A 28 2.69 16.99 12.87
N ILE A 29 2.27 17.12 11.61
CA ILE A 29 1.65 16.02 10.86
C ILE A 29 2.68 14.90 10.71
N PRO A 30 2.45 13.68 11.27
CA PRO A 30 3.40 12.58 11.15
C PRO A 30 3.32 11.98 9.75
N GLY A 31 4.44 11.45 9.25
CA GLY A 31 4.51 10.83 7.93
C GLY A 31 5.93 10.45 7.54
N GLU A 32 6.03 9.59 6.54
CA GLU A 32 7.29 9.30 5.86
C GLU A 32 7.65 10.45 4.92
N THR A 33 8.93 10.74 4.82
CA THR A 33 9.46 11.84 4.01
C THR A 33 10.69 11.40 3.26
N VAL A 34 10.88 11.99 2.08
CA VAL A 34 12.14 11.91 1.34
C VAL A 34 12.71 13.32 1.25
N GLY A 35 13.92 13.47 1.77
CA GLY A 35 14.61 14.74 1.92
C GLY A 35 16.06 14.68 1.46
N GLN A 36 16.67 15.86 1.35
CA GLN A 36 18.09 15.99 1.07
C GLN A 36 18.80 16.45 2.34
N VAL A 37 19.93 15.84 2.65
CA VAL A 37 20.78 16.25 3.77
C VAL A 37 21.41 17.61 3.45
N ILE A 38 21.05 18.64 4.21
CA ILE A 38 21.64 19.98 4.07
C ILE A 38 23.02 20.02 4.74
N GLN A 39 23.10 19.53 5.97
CA GLN A 39 24.32 19.43 6.77
C GLN A 39 24.21 18.21 7.69
N SER A 40 25.34 17.53 7.96
CA SER A 40 25.36 16.36 8.84
C SER A 40 26.54 16.41 9.81
N LYS A 41 26.28 16.06 11.07
CA LYS A 41 27.29 15.65 12.06
C LYS A 41 27.30 14.14 12.30
N HIS A 42 26.36 13.42 11.68
CA HIS A 42 26.24 11.97 11.81
C HIS A 42 27.23 11.30 10.84
N PRO A 43 28.08 10.36 11.28
CA PRO A 43 29.18 9.82 10.47
C PRO A 43 28.70 9.05 9.24
N ALA A 44 27.46 8.51 9.27
CA ALA A 44 26.89 7.77 8.16
C ALA A 44 26.34 8.66 7.03
N PHE A 45 26.18 9.97 7.22
CA PHE A 45 25.53 10.85 6.23
C PHE A 45 26.34 12.10 5.92
N ARG A 46 26.24 12.58 4.68
CA ARG A 46 26.94 13.77 4.16
C ARG A 46 25.95 14.72 3.49
N GLY A 47 26.32 16.00 3.43
CA GLY A 47 25.55 17.01 2.71
C GLY A 47 25.36 16.61 1.23
N GLY A 48 24.16 16.83 0.72
CA GLY A 48 23.76 16.51 -0.65
C GLY A 48 23.06 15.16 -0.83
N GLU A 49 23.24 14.20 0.09
CA GLU A 49 22.64 12.86 -0.01
C GLU A 49 21.11 12.90 0.11
N ILE A 50 20.44 12.02 -0.63
CA ILE A 50 18.99 11.81 -0.50
C ILE A 50 18.72 10.70 0.51
N VAL A 51 17.79 10.98 1.42
CA VAL A 51 17.44 10.09 2.53
C VAL A 51 15.93 10.03 2.71
N SER A 52 15.46 8.89 3.24
CA SER A 52 14.07 8.65 3.61
C SER A 52 13.94 8.41 5.11
N GLY A 53 12.81 8.80 5.69
CA GLY A 53 12.40 8.38 7.03
C GLY A 53 11.16 9.08 7.58
N ALA A 54 10.69 8.61 8.72
CA ALA A 54 9.44 9.03 9.36
C ALA A 54 9.66 10.18 10.36
N PHE A 55 9.73 11.42 9.85
CA PHE A 55 9.97 12.62 10.67
C PHE A 55 8.85 13.64 10.62
N GLY A 56 7.76 13.33 9.92
CA GLY A 56 6.64 14.25 9.78
C GLY A 56 6.87 15.34 8.74
N TRP A 57 5.82 16.10 8.48
CA TRP A 57 5.79 17.09 7.42
C TRP A 57 6.47 18.38 7.87
N ALA A 58 7.62 18.66 7.24
CA ALA A 58 8.34 19.91 7.41
C ALA A 58 9.12 20.23 6.12
N THR A 59 9.39 21.52 5.90
CA THR A 59 10.29 21.96 4.83
C THR A 59 11.76 21.76 5.20
N VAL A 60 12.10 21.92 6.48
CA VAL A 60 13.41 21.69 7.07
C VAL A 60 13.23 21.16 8.49
N LEU A 61 14.01 20.15 8.88
CA LEU A 61 14.04 19.61 10.25
C LEU A 61 15.45 19.14 10.61
N ALA A 62 15.72 19.06 11.91
CA ALA A 62 16.91 18.41 12.46
C ALA A 62 16.51 17.07 13.08
N THR A 63 17.31 16.03 12.84
CA THR A 63 17.06 14.67 13.36
C THR A 63 18.39 14.03 13.78
N PRO A 64 18.39 13.12 14.77
CA PRO A 64 19.59 12.33 15.13
C PRO A 64 20.18 11.54 13.95
N GLY A 65 19.33 11.16 12.98
CA GLY A 65 19.74 10.43 11.79
C GLY A 65 19.72 8.90 11.91
N ASP A 66 19.55 8.36 13.13
CA ASP A 66 19.61 6.91 13.39
C ASP A 66 18.55 6.08 12.64
N ARG A 67 17.46 6.73 12.23
CA ARG A 67 16.34 6.11 11.50
C ARG A 67 16.27 6.54 10.03
N LEU A 68 17.30 7.24 9.54
CA LEU A 68 17.37 7.60 8.13
C LEU A 68 17.86 6.41 7.30
N VAL A 69 17.25 6.23 6.15
CA VAL A 69 17.69 5.27 5.13
C VAL A 69 18.18 6.06 3.93
N ARG A 70 19.37 5.70 3.40
CA ARG A 70 19.86 6.30 2.17
C ARG A 70 18.99 5.85 0.99
N VAL A 71 18.59 6.82 0.17
CA VAL A 71 17.90 6.56 -1.10
C VAL A 71 18.96 6.48 -2.20
N PRO A 72 19.07 5.35 -2.92
CA PRO A 72 19.96 5.20 -4.07
C PRO A 72 19.64 6.16 -5.20
N ASP A 73 20.66 6.53 -5.98
CA ASP A 73 20.53 7.49 -7.08
C ASP A 73 19.96 6.87 -8.37
N ASP A 74 19.84 5.54 -8.44
CA ASP A 74 19.36 4.78 -9.60
C ASP A 74 17.83 4.60 -9.65
N VAL A 75 17.11 5.16 -8.68
CA VAL A 75 15.64 5.12 -8.61
C VAL A 75 15.04 6.50 -8.33
N PRO A 76 13.83 6.80 -8.84
CA PRO A 76 13.16 8.05 -8.49
C PRO A 76 12.92 8.13 -6.97
N PRO A 77 13.37 9.18 -6.26
CA PRO A 77 13.35 9.20 -4.80
C PRO A 77 11.96 9.03 -4.17
N SER A 78 10.92 9.50 -4.85
CA SER A 78 9.53 9.36 -4.37
C SER A 78 9.07 7.91 -4.24
N THR A 79 9.71 6.96 -4.91
CA THR A 79 9.38 5.53 -4.82
C THR A 79 9.64 4.94 -3.43
N TYR A 80 10.51 5.57 -2.63
CA TYR A 80 10.75 5.23 -1.22
C TYR A 80 9.61 5.61 -0.27
N LEU A 81 8.60 6.35 -0.74
CA LEU A 81 7.33 6.56 -0.04
C LEU A 81 6.24 5.58 -0.51
N GLY A 82 6.59 4.63 -1.38
CA GLY A 82 5.66 3.72 -2.04
C GLY A 82 6.23 2.31 -2.17
N VAL A 83 6.45 1.86 -3.42
CA VAL A 83 6.85 0.48 -3.73
C VAL A 83 8.23 0.08 -3.18
N LEU A 84 9.15 1.03 -2.96
CA LEU A 84 10.44 0.78 -2.31
C LEU A 84 10.45 1.15 -0.81
N GLY A 85 9.32 1.62 -0.29
CA GLY A 85 9.14 2.02 1.10
C GLY A 85 8.28 1.05 1.92
N MET A 86 7.63 1.59 2.96
CA MET A 86 6.71 0.85 3.81
C MET A 86 5.56 0.19 3.02
N PRO A 87 4.90 0.83 2.02
CA PRO A 87 3.82 0.18 1.27
C PRO A 87 4.26 -1.06 0.50
N GLY A 88 5.43 -1.01 -0.16
CA GLY A 88 5.98 -2.16 -0.87
C GLY A 88 6.43 -3.28 0.07
N THR A 89 7.06 -2.92 1.20
CA THR A 89 7.46 -3.88 2.24
C THR A 89 6.24 -4.60 2.84
N THR A 90 5.15 -3.86 3.05
CA THR A 90 3.87 -4.41 3.51
C THR A 90 3.31 -5.43 2.53
N ALA A 91 3.22 -5.05 1.24
CA ALA A 91 2.77 -5.93 0.18
C ALA A 91 3.63 -7.20 0.06
N TYR A 92 4.95 -7.05 0.14
CA TYR A 92 5.90 -8.15 0.05
C TYR A 92 5.74 -9.14 1.21
N SER A 93 5.73 -8.66 2.45
CA SER A 93 5.59 -9.52 3.64
C SER A 93 4.21 -10.20 3.66
N GLY A 94 3.15 -9.44 3.33
CA GLY A 94 1.80 -9.97 3.27
C GLY A 94 1.63 -11.08 2.23
N MET A 95 2.24 -10.94 1.04
CA MET A 95 2.15 -11.99 0.01
C MET A 95 3.14 -13.13 0.23
N LYS A 96 4.38 -12.84 0.63
CA LYS A 96 5.42 -13.86 0.74
C LYS A 96 5.29 -14.70 2.00
N ASP A 97 4.97 -14.09 3.14
CA ASP A 97 5.04 -14.77 4.42
C ASP A 97 3.66 -15.26 4.87
N ILE A 98 2.58 -14.53 4.52
CA ILE A 98 1.21 -14.83 4.95
C ILE A 98 0.38 -15.48 3.84
N GLY A 99 0.18 -14.77 2.72
CA GLY A 99 -0.71 -15.21 1.65
C GLY A 99 -0.17 -16.41 0.86
N GLN A 100 1.14 -16.46 0.62
CA GLN A 100 1.86 -17.52 -0.08
C GLN A 100 1.14 -18.04 -1.35
N PRO A 101 0.75 -17.15 -2.28
CA PRO A 101 -0.04 -17.54 -3.45
C PRO A 101 0.75 -18.52 -4.32
N LYS A 102 0.04 -19.50 -4.88
CA LYS A 102 0.62 -20.53 -5.74
C LYS A 102 0.11 -20.41 -7.17
N ALA A 103 0.82 -21.07 -8.08
CA ALA A 103 0.41 -21.14 -9.47
C ALA A 103 -0.98 -21.77 -9.60
N GLY A 104 -1.87 -21.08 -10.33
CA GLY A 104 -3.25 -21.52 -10.55
C GLY A 104 -4.25 -21.16 -9.45
N GLU A 105 -3.80 -20.66 -8.29
CA GLU A 105 -4.70 -20.14 -7.26
C GLU A 105 -5.31 -18.80 -7.67
N THR A 106 -6.50 -18.49 -7.15
CA THR A 106 -7.18 -17.20 -7.32
C THR A 106 -6.92 -16.31 -6.10
N VAL A 107 -6.33 -15.14 -6.37
CA VAL A 107 -5.99 -14.13 -5.38
C VAL A 107 -6.87 -12.91 -5.59
N VAL A 108 -7.60 -12.50 -4.56
CA VAL A 108 -8.38 -11.25 -4.56
C VAL A 108 -7.63 -10.19 -3.76
N VAL A 109 -7.56 -8.97 -4.27
CA VAL A 109 -6.92 -7.83 -3.59
C VAL A 109 -7.90 -6.67 -3.49
N SER A 110 -8.28 -6.27 -2.27
CA SER A 110 -9.09 -5.05 -2.10
C SER A 110 -8.23 -3.79 -2.12
N ALA A 111 -8.82 -2.65 -2.50
CA ALA A 111 -8.11 -1.40 -2.77
C ALA A 111 -6.93 -1.58 -3.76
N ALA A 112 -7.14 -2.38 -4.82
CA ALA A 112 -6.09 -2.84 -5.75
C ALA A 112 -5.36 -1.74 -6.52
N SER A 113 -5.93 -0.52 -6.59
CA SER A 113 -5.29 0.64 -7.23
C SER A 113 -4.40 1.46 -6.28
N GLY A 114 -4.32 1.09 -4.99
CA GLY A 114 -3.41 1.71 -4.02
C GLY A 114 -1.99 1.12 -4.09
N PRO A 115 -0.99 1.77 -3.45
CA PRO A 115 0.41 1.35 -3.54
C PRO A 115 0.64 -0.06 -2.99
N VAL A 116 0.01 -0.41 -1.85
CA VAL A 116 0.08 -1.76 -1.27
C VAL A 116 -0.63 -2.77 -2.20
N GLY A 117 -1.90 -2.51 -2.53
CA GLY A 117 -2.71 -3.44 -3.32
C GLY A 117 -2.14 -3.73 -4.71
N ALA A 118 -1.69 -2.70 -5.43
CA ALA A 118 -1.10 -2.86 -6.76
C ALA A 118 0.21 -3.66 -6.71
N THR A 119 1.03 -3.44 -5.67
CA THR A 119 2.28 -4.19 -5.47
C THR A 119 1.99 -5.64 -5.10
N ALA A 120 1.04 -5.86 -4.18
CA ALA A 120 0.68 -7.18 -3.70
C ALA A 120 0.14 -8.07 -4.83
N GLY A 121 -0.77 -7.54 -5.66
CA GLY A 121 -1.26 -8.30 -6.81
C GLY A 121 -0.20 -8.59 -7.87
N GLN A 122 0.74 -7.66 -8.13
CA GLN A 122 1.87 -7.95 -9.03
C GLN A 122 2.78 -9.06 -8.47
N ILE A 123 2.99 -9.12 -7.16
CA ILE A 123 3.74 -10.22 -6.52
C ILE A 123 2.99 -11.54 -6.70
N ALA A 124 1.68 -11.55 -6.44
CA ALA A 124 0.85 -12.74 -6.63
C ALA A 124 0.86 -13.25 -8.09
N ARG A 125 0.77 -12.35 -9.07
CA ARG A 125 0.90 -12.72 -10.49
C ARG A 125 2.26 -13.35 -10.81
N ARG A 126 3.35 -12.81 -10.25
CA ARG A 126 4.69 -13.38 -10.42
C ARG A 126 4.83 -14.77 -9.80
N ALA A 127 3.99 -15.11 -8.82
CA ALA A 127 3.89 -16.46 -8.28
C ALA A 127 3.03 -17.42 -9.13
N GLY A 128 2.46 -16.93 -10.25
CA GLY A 128 1.61 -17.70 -11.16
C GLY A 128 0.14 -17.76 -10.78
N ALA A 129 -0.29 -16.98 -9.80
CA ALA A 129 -1.69 -16.89 -9.42
C ALA A 129 -2.50 -16.03 -10.40
N ARG A 130 -3.79 -16.33 -10.52
CA ARG A 130 -4.79 -15.46 -11.16
C ARG A 130 -5.18 -14.38 -10.15
N VAL A 131 -5.09 -13.11 -10.53
CA VAL A 131 -5.29 -11.99 -9.61
C VAL A 131 -6.46 -11.11 -10.03
N ILE A 132 -7.45 -10.98 -9.13
CA ILE A 132 -8.63 -10.14 -9.29
C ILE A 132 -8.55 -8.97 -8.31
N GLY A 133 -8.62 -7.74 -8.83
CA GLY A 133 -8.59 -6.54 -8.01
C GLY A 133 -9.98 -6.05 -7.65
N ILE A 134 -10.12 -5.33 -6.54
CA ILE A 134 -11.32 -4.55 -6.22
C ILE A 134 -10.92 -3.08 -6.12
N ALA A 135 -11.57 -2.23 -6.91
CA ALA A 135 -11.29 -0.79 -6.96
C ALA A 135 -12.57 0.05 -7.06
N GLY A 136 -12.46 1.36 -6.87
CA GLY A 136 -13.59 2.30 -6.87
C GLY A 136 -13.75 3.03 -8.19
N GLY A 137 -14.70 2.60 -9.00
CA GLY A 137 -15.05 3.21 -10.28
C GLY A 137 -14.25 2.68 -11.47
N VAL A 138 -14.85 2.86 -12.65
CA VAL A 138 -14.35 2.34 -13.94
C VAL A 138 -12.91 2.73 -14.26
N LYS A 139 -12.52 3.97 -13.96
CA LYS A 139 -11.15 4.46 -14.23
C LYS A 139 -10.09 3.71 -13.44
N LYS A 140 -10.37 3.41 -12.17
CA LYS A 140 -9.43 2.65 -11.32
C LYS A 140 -9.41 1.18 -11.72
N CYS A 141 -10.55 0.62 -12.11
CA CYS A 141 -10.62 -0.75 -12.59
C CYS A 141 -9.81 -0.94 -13.88
N ALA A 142 -9.96 -0.03 -14.84
CA ALA A 142 -9.17 0.00 -16.07
C ALA A 142 -7.66 0.10 -15.77
N TRP A 143 -7.26 1.00 -14.85
CA TRP A 143 -5.85 1.09 -14.44
C TRP A 143 -5.34 -0.23 -13.82
N VAL A 144 -6.14 -0.90 -12.98
CA VAL A 144 -5.77 -2.17 -12.36
C VAL A 144 -5.56 -3.28 -13.40
N THR A 145 -6.40 -3.37 -14.41
CA THR A 145 -6.29 -4.39 -15.46
C THR A 145 -5.24 -4.04 -16.52
N GLU A 146 -5.20 -2.80 -17.00
CA GLU A 146 -4.36 -2.39 -18.13
C GLU A 146 -2.94 -2.02 -17.74
N ILE A 147 -2.75 -1.39 -16.57
CA ILE A 147 -1.45 -0.87 -16.12
C ILE A 147 -0.82 -1.79 -15.08
N ALA A 148 -1.57 -2.14 -14.01
CA ALA A 148 -1.07 -3.09 -13.01
C ALA A 148 -1.13 -4.55 -13.50
N GLY A 149 -1.86 -4.80 -14.59
CA GLY A 149 -1.89 -6.08 -15.29
C GLY A 149 -2.75 -7.15 -14.65
N PHE A 150 -3.68 -6.83 -13.74
CA PHE A 150 -4.49 -7.85 -13.09
C PHE A 150 -5.42 -8.55 -14.11
N ASP A 151 -5.77 -9.80 -13.83
CA ASP A 151 -6.60 -10.62 -14.73
C ASP A 151 -8.08 -10.19 -14.75
N GLY A 152 -8.48 -9.37 -13.79
CA GLY A 152 -9.79 -8.71 -13.74
C GLY A 152 -9.85 -7.67 -12.62
N CYS A 153 -10.85 -6.79 -12.69
CA CYS A 153 -11.12 -5.85 -11.60
C CYS A 153 -12.62 -5.64 -11.39
N ILE A 154 -13.03 -5.68 -10.13
CA ILE A 154 -14.38 -5.47 -9.65
C ILE A 154 -14.55 -4.02 -9.22
N ASN A 155 -15.61 -3.38 -9.73
CA ASN A 155 -16.02 -2.06 -9.27
C ASN A 155 -16.92 -2.20 -8.04
N HIS A 156 -16.43 -1.88 -6.85
CA HIS A 156 -17.22 -1.99 -5.60
C HIS A 156 -18.33 -0.94 -5.47
N HIS A 157 -18.47 -0.02 -6.42
CA HIS A 157 -19.64 0.87 -6.51
C HIS A 157 -20.83 0.20 -7.22
N GLU A 158 -20.63 -0.97 -7.82
CA GLU A 158 -21.65 -1.77 -8.51
C GLU A 158 -21.99 -3.03 -7.71
N ASN A 159 -22.73 -3.97 -8.30
CA ASN A 159 -23.10 -5.21 -7.63
C ASN A 159 -21.86 -6.08 -7.36
N LEU A 160 -21.39 -6.06 -6.11
CA LEU A 160 -20.16 -6.72 -5.70
C LEU A 160 -20.27 -8.25 -5.75
N ASP A 161 -21.38 -8.82 -5.26
CA ASP A 161 -21.56 -10.27 -5.20
C ASP A 161 -21.61 -10.88 -6.61
N GLU A 162 -22.36 -10.27 -7.53
CA GLU A 162 -22.46 -10.73 -8.92
C GLU A 162 -21.11 -10.70 -9.65
N GLN A 163 -20.34 -9.61 -9.50
CA GLN A 163 -19.01 -9.51 -10.11
C GLN A 163 -18.01 -10.50 -9.50
N LEU A 164 -18.08 -10.74 -8.18
CA LEU A 164 -17.26 -11.75 -7.51
C LEU A 164 -17.58 -13.15 -8.03
N ASP A 165 -18.85 -13.50 -8.16
CA ASP A 165 -19.27 -14.82 -8.68
C ASP A 165 -18.83 -15.00 -10.15
N ALA A 166 -18.89 -13.93 -10.95
CA ALA A 166 -18.46 -13.97 -12.34
C ALA A 166 -16.94 -14.09 -12.50
N LEU A 167 -16.15 -13.40 -11.68
CA LEU A 167 -14.68 -13.35 -11.82
C LEU A 167 -13.93 -14.41 -11.02
N CYS A 168 -14.55 -14.95 -9.97
CA CYS A 168 -14.01 -15.97 -9.07
C CYS A 168 -14.97 -17.19 -8.95
N PRO A 169 -15.36 -17.84 -10.07
CA PRO A 169 -16.38 -18.90 -10.05
C PRO A 169 -15.96 -20.12 -9.21
N ASP A 170 -14.66 -20.37 -9.09
CA ASP A 170 -14.10 -21.49 -8.31
C ASP A 170 -13.76 -21.10 -6.85
N GLY A 171 -14.10 -19.86 -6.45
CA GLY A 171 -13.77 -19.29 -5.14
C GLY A 171 -12.44 -18.53 -5.11
N VAL A 172 -12.01 -18.17 -3.90
CA VAL A 172 -10.82 -17.37 -3.62
C VAL A 172 -9.88 -18.17 -2.70
N ASP A 173 -8.64 -18.37 -3.12
CA ASP A 173 -7.64 -19.07 -2.30
C ASP A 173 -6.92 -18.09 -1.35
N VAL A 174 -6.63 -16.87 -1.80
CA VAL A 174 -5.97 -15.82 -0.99
C VAL A 174 -6.72 -14.51 -1.11
N TYR A 175 -7.06 -13.90 0.02
CA TYR A 175 -7.61 -12.54 0.06
C TYR A 175 -6.63 -11.57 0.74
N TYR A 176 -6.09 -10.63 -0.04
CA TYR A 176 -5.32 -9.51 0.49
C TYR A 176 -6.28 -8.36 0.87
N GLU A 177 -6.59 -8.29 2.17
CA GLU A 177 -7.59 -7.42 2.78
C GLU A 177 -6.98 -6.06 3.15
N ASN A 178 -7.48 -4.96 2.55
CA ASN A 178 -7.07 -3.57 2.82
C ASN A 178 -8.21 -2.64 3.27
N VAL A 179 -9.45 -3.11 3.35
CA VAL A 179 -10.65 -2.25 3.44
C VAL A 179 -11.58 -2.62 4.60
N GLY A 180 -11.86 -3.91 4.76
CA GLY A 180 -12.83 -4.45 5.71
C GLY A 180 -14.28 -4.26 5.26
N GLY A 181 -15.19 -4.28 6.24
CA GLY A 181 -16.62 -4.01 6.04
C GLY A 181 -17.29 -4.96 5.05
N ALA A 182 -18.24 -4.42 4.27
CA ALA A 182 -19.05 -5.20 3.32
C ALA A 182 -18.20 -5.86 2.23
N VAL A 183 -17.13 -5.19 1.77
CA VAL A 183 -16.20 -5.75 0.77
C VAL A 183 -15.51 -6.99 1.34
N GLY A 184 -14.92 -6.87 2.53
CA GLY A 184 -14.26 -7.99 3.19
C GLY A 184 -15.22 -9.16 3.43
N GLN A 185 -16.43 -8.89 3.92
CA GLN A 185 -17.43 -9.95 4.14
C GLN A 185 -17.84 -10.66 2.84
N ALA A 186 -17.97 -9.94 1.73
CA ALA A 186 -18.33 -10.53 0.44
C ALA A 186 -17.26 -11.47 -0.10
N VAL A 187 -15.98 -11.12 0.07
CA VAL A 187 -14.87 -11.99 -0.35
C VAL A 187 -14.70 -13.17 0.59
N ILE A 188 -14.80 -12.98 1.91
CA ILE A 188 -14.65 -14.05 2.91
C ILE A 188 -15.64 -15.19 2.69
N ARG A 189 -16.89 -14.88 2.30
CA ARG A 189 -17.91 -15.91 1.99
C ARG A 189 -17.53 -16.82 0.82
N ARG A 190 -16.56 -16.42 0.00
CA ARG A 190 -16.08 -17.13 -1.19
C ARG A 190 -14.68 -17.72 -1.00
N LEU A 191 -14.11 -17.62 0.20
CA LEU A 191 -12.83 -18.27 0.49
C LEU A 191 -12.99 -19.78 0.38
N ARG A 192 -12.02 -20.41 -0.28
CA ARG A 192 -11.96 -21.87 -0.38
C ARG A 192 -11.48 -22.44 0.96
N ASN A 193 -12.06 -23.58 1.34
CA ASN A 193 -11.54 -24.36 2.44
C ASN A 193 -10.38 -25.20 1.90
N HIS A 194 -9.21 -25.09 2.52
CA HIS A 194 -8.04 -25.91 2.26
C HIS A 194 -7.93 -27.06 3.27
#